data_AF-A9V666-F1
#
_entry.id   AF-A9V666-F1
#
_cell.length_a   1.000
_cell.length_b   1.000
_cell.length_c   1.000
_cell.angle_alpha   90.00
_cell.angle_beta   90.00
_cell.angle_gamma   90.00
#
_symmetry.space_group_name_H-M   'P 1'
#
loop_
_entity.id
_entity.type
_entity.pdbx_description
1 polymer ?
#
loop_
_entity_poly.entity_id
_entity_poly.type
_entity_poly.pdbx_seq_one_letter_code
_entity_poly.pdbx_strand_id
1 'polypeptide(L)'
;MSLFSAWMCVGITSTLWRNLHANSYDATLLACDREWTLRQGMEYWFWWFHASKYIEMIDTVLLVLAKKHEQGLPVAWYLQLYHHAITPSIGWHAWFLPVDSSFMGVITNTFVHVVMYAYFAVAVRVPAIRKYGRFVTMLQLAQFAFCIFYAFVAAYGVFYCHSSFFSWCWIQAVYMSMLIFFVLFDRAKRAHAKSAAKADKAQ
;
A
#
# COMPACT_ATOMS: atom_id res chain seq x y z
N MET A 1 11.33 6.65 7.42
CA MET A 1 10.09 6.35 6.68
C MET A 1 8.82 6.52 7.50
N SER A 2 8.66 5.90 8.67
CA SER A 2 7.41 6.03 9.47
C SER A 2 6.94 7.48 9.68
N LEU A 3 7.81 8.38 10.14
CA LEU A 3 7.48 9.82 10.32
C LEU A 3 7.11 10.51 9.00
N PHE A 4 7.81 10.18 7.91
CA PHE A 4 7.53 10.74 6.59
C PHE A 4 6.17 10.26 6.07
N SER A 5 5.84 8.97 6.26
CA SER A 5 4.51 8.42 5.98
C SER A 5 3.43 9.07 6.83
N ALA A 6 3.71 9.41 8.10
CA ALA A 6 2.75 10.07 8.98
C ALA A 6 2.45 11.50 8.52
N TRP A 7 3.49 12.24 8.14
CA TRP A 7 3.35 13.58 7.58
C TRP A 7 2.50 13.57 6.30
N MET A 8 2.77 12.66 5.36
CA MET A 8 1.96 12.49 4.16
C MET A 8 0.52 12.10 4.50
N CYS A 9 0.32 11.10 5.37
CA CYS A 9 -1.01 10.61 5.77
C CYS A 9 -1.88 11.73 6.35
N VAL A 10 -1.35 12.48 7.32
CA VAL A 10 -2.04 13.63 7.92
C VAL A 10 -2.30 14.70 6.87
N GLY A 11 -1.30 14.99 6.03
CA GLY A 11 -1.40 15.96 4.94
C GLY A 11 -2.56 15.67 3.99
N ILE A 12 -2.56 14.50 3.34
CA ILE A 12 -3.59 14.14 2.36
C ILE A 12 -4.97 13.98 3.01
N THR A 13 -5.04 13.47 4.25
CA THR A 13 -6.31 13.31 4.98
C THR A 13 -6.90 14.67 5.35
N SER A 14 -6.07 15.62 5.77
CA SER A 14 -6.51 16.98 6.09
C SER A 14 -6.96 17.75 4.85
N THR A 15 -6.34 17.53 3.68
CA THR A 15 -6.82 18.07 2.41
C THR A 15 -8.16 17.46 2.03
N LEU A 16 -8.31 16.13 2.11
CA LEU A 16 -9.60 15.46 1.84
C LEU A 16 -10.70 15.99 2.76
N TRP A 17 -10.42 16.14 4.05
CA TRP A 17 -11.38 16.65 5.03
C TRP A 17 -11.85 18.08 4.70
N ARG A 18 -10.91 18.96 4.35
CA ARG A 18 -11.24 20.34 3.95
C ARG A 18 -12.09 20.37 2.68
N ASN A 19 -11.76 19.53 1.70
CA ASN A 19 -12.51 19.48 0.44
C ASN A 19 -13.91 18.88 0.63
N LEU A 20 -14.07 17.85 1.48
CA LEU A 20 -15.39 17.33 1.86
C LEU A 20 -16.21 18.37 2.61
N HIS A 21 -15.61 19.08 3.57
CA HIS A 21 -16.28 20.16 4.30
C HIS A 21 -16.76 21.28 3.35
N ALA A 22 -15.93 21.66 2.36
CA ALA A 22 -16.30 22.65 1.36
C ALA A 22 -17.46 22.20 0.45
N ASN A 23 -17.66 20.89 0.31
CA ASN A 23 -18.73 20.27 -0.48
C ASN A 23 -19.87 19.69 0.38
N SER A 24 -20.11 20.25 1.58
CA SER A 24 -21.20 19.84 2.48
C SER A 24 -21.21 18.34 2.83
N TYR A 25 -20.04 17.70 2.86
CA TYR A 25 -19.86 16.27 3.10
C TYR A 25 -20.61 15.36 2.10
N ASP A 26 -20.74 15.79 0.85
CA ASP A 26 -21.30 14.95 -0.20
C ASP A 26 -20.42 13.71 -0.43
N ALA A 27 -20.90 12.57 0.06
CA ALA A 27 -20.20 11.29 -0.04
C ALA A 27 -20.20 10.72 -1.46
N THR A 28 -21.07 11.20 -2.36
CA THR A 28 -21.09 10.74 -3.76
C THR A 28 -19.80 11.10 -4.49
N LEU A 29 -19.17 12.21 -4.09
CA LEU A 29 -17.86 12.66 -4.59
C LEU A 29 -16.74 11.65 -4.31
N LEU A 30 -16.86 10.79 -3.29
CA LEU A 30 -15.87 9.73 -3.04
C LEU A 30 -15.89 8.65 -4.13
N ALA A 31 -17.04 8.43 -4.78
CA ALA A 31 -17.21 7.46 -5.86
C ALA A 31 -17.09 8.10 -7.26
N CYS A 32 -17.47 9.37 -7.41
CA CYS A 32 -17.46 10.13 -8.65
C CYS A 32 -17.16 11.61 -8.39
N ASP A 33 -15.95 12.06 -8.70
CA ASP A 33 -15.56 13.46 -8.56
C ASP A 33 -15.28 14.09 -9.93
N ARG A 34 -16.33 14.24 -10.74
CA ARG A 34 -16.23 14.71 -12.13
C ARG A 34 -15.48 16.04 -12.29
N GLU A 35 -15.67 16.94 -11.34
CA GLU A 35 -15.08 18.29 -11.32
C GLU A 35 -13.75 18.35 -10.53
N TRP A 36 -13.24 17.19 -10.09
CA TRP A 36 -11.98 17.06 -9.35
C TRP A 36 -11.92 17.89 -8.04
N THR A 37 -13.08 18.14 -7.43
CA THR A 37 -13.26 18.97 -6.24
C THR A 37 -12.59 18.40 -5.00
N LEU A 38 -12.64 17.07 -4.82
CA LEU A 38 -11.94 16.39 -3.73
C LEU A 38 -10.45 16.29 -4.00
N ARG A 39 -10.05 16.23 -5.27
CA ARG A 39 -8.64 16.13 -5.66
C ARG A 39 -7.88 17.45 -5.52
N GLN A 40 -8.55 18.60 -5.56
CA GLN A 40 -7.88 19.90 -5.53
C GLN A 40 -6.92 20.04 -4.34
N GLY A 41 -5.67 20.41 -4.62
CA GLY A 41 -4.63 20.57 -3.60
C GLY A 41 -4.04 19.26 -3.08
N MET A 42 -4.41 18.10 -3.66
CA MET A 42 -3.77 16.82 -3.37
C MET A 42 -2.56 16.54 -4.26
N GLU A 43 -2.32 17.32 -5.32
CA GLU A 43 -1.23 17.08 -6.27
C GLU A 43 0.14 17.10 -5.57
N TYR A 44 0.30 18.03 -4.61
CA TYR A 44 1.48 18.11 -3.76
C TYR A 44 1.73 16.80 -3.00
N TRP A 45 0.68 16.20 -2.42
CA TRP A 45 0.79 14.95 -1.67
C TRP A 45 1.02 13.75 -2.57
N PHE A 46 0.42 13.72 -3.76
CA PHE A 46 0.67 12.69 -4.76
C PHE A 46 2.11 12.70 -5.24
N TRP A 47 2.69 13.88 -5.44
CA TRP A 47 4.10 14.02 -5.78
C TRP A 47 5.00 13.41 -4.71
N TRP A 48 4.79 13.78 -3.44
CA TRP A 48 5.60 13.24 -2.34
C TRP A 48 5.40 11.74 -2.14
N PHE A 49 4.18 11.24 -2.31
CA PHE A 49 3.90 9.82 -2.29
C PHE A 49 4.62 9.08 -3.41
N HIS A 50 4.59 9.61 -4.63
CA HIS A 50 5.30 9.02 -5.77
C HIS A 50 6.82 9.03 -5.54
N ALA A 51 7.37 10.15 -5.08
CA ALA A 51 8.77 10.28 -4.70
C ALA A 51 9.16 9.26 -3.61
N SER A 52 8.27 9.00 -2.63
CA SER A 52 8.53 8.03 -1.56
C SER A 52 8.83 6.63 -2.10
N LYS A 53 8.22 6.21 -3.21
CA LYS A 53 8.41 4.87 -3.77
C LYS A 53 9.85 4.63 -4.24
N TYR A 54 10.51 5.65 -4.75
CA TYR A 54 11.92 5.57 -5.12
C TYR A 54 12.85 5.51 -3.91
N ILE A 55 12.48 6.21 -2.83
CA ILE A 55 13.23 6.15 -1.57
C ILE A 55 13.05 4.78 -0.89
N GLU A 56 11.84 4.22 -0.92
CA GLU A 56 11.51 2.88 -0.40
C GLU A 56 12.26 1.77 -1.16
N MET A 57 12.67 2.02 -2.41
CA MET A 57 13.49 1.08 -3.18
C MET A 57 14.87 0.82 -2.54
N ILE A 58 15.35 1.72 -1.69
CA ILE A 58 16.56 1.51 -0.87
C ILE A 58 16.40 0.27 0.02
N ASP A 59 15.20 -0.02 0.53
CA ASP A 59 14.96 -1.22 1.34
C ASP A 59 15.28 -2.49 0.54
N THR A 60 14.93 -2.50 -0.75
CA THR A 60 15.26 -3.61 -1.66
C THR A 60 16.75 -3.71 -1.90
N VAL A 61 17.42 -2.58 -2.15
CA VAL A 61 18.89 -2.53 -2.33
C VAL A 61 19.60 -3.08 -1.10
N LEU A 62 19.20 -2.67 0.10
CA LEU A 62 19.78 -3.18 1.35
C LEU A 62 19.56 -4.69 1.53
N LEU A 63 18.41 -5.22 1.11
CA LEU A 63 18.13 -6.66 1.14
C LEU A 63 18.99 -7.43 0.13
N VAL A 64 19.23 -6.86 -1.06
CA VAL A 64 20.15 -7.43 -2.07
C VAL A 64 21.55 -7.53 -1.49
N LEU A 65 22.05 -6.42 -0.94
CA LEU A 65 23.39 -6.32 -0.36
C LEU A 65 23.58 -7.24 0.84
N ALA A 66 22.53 -7.44 1.65
CA ALA A 66 22.54 -8.35 2.79
C ALA A 66 22.50 -9.84 2.41
N LYS A 67 22.50 -10.20 1.11
CA LYS A 67 22.38 -11.57 0.59
C LYS A 67 21.24 -12.40 1.20
N LYS A 68 20.16 -11.74 1.63
CA LYS A 68 19.03 -12.42 2.29
C LYS A 68 18.30 -13.43 1.38
N HIS A 69 18.50 -13.35 0.06
CA HIS A 69 17.96 -14.31 -0.90
C HIS A 69 18.49 -15.75 -0.68
N GLU A 70 19.68 -15.92 -0.12
CA GLU A 70 20.31 -17.23 0.15
C GLU A 70 19.95 -17.81 1.55
N GLN A 71 19.47 -16.96 2.47
CA GLN A 71 19.36 -17.29 3.90
C GLN A 71 17.92 -17.34 4.43
N GLY A 72 16.90 -17.16 3.58
CA GLY A 72 15.52 -16.90 4.01
C GLY A 72 14.43 -17.54 3.17
N LEU A 73 13.18 -17.10 3.38
CA LEU A 73 12.00 -17.54 2.64
C LEU A 73 11.99 -16.91 1.23
N PRO A 74 12.20 -17.67 0.13
CA PRO A 74 12.37 -17.10 -1.22
C PRO A 74 11.21 -16.20 -1.65
N VAL A 75 9.98 -16.58 -1.27
CA VAL A 75 8.75 -15.83 -1.56
C VAL A 75 8.79 -14.41 -0.97
N ALA A 76 9.42 -14.20 0.19
CA ALA A 76 9.53 -12.89 0.82
C ALA A 76 10.37 -11.91 -0.01
N TRP A 77 11.44 -12.43 -0.61
CA TRP A 77 12.33 -11.68 -1.49
C TRP A 77 11.61 -11.27 -2.78
N TYR A 78 10.98 -12.23 -3.46
CA TYR A 78 10.23 -11.94 -4.69
C TYR A 78 9.09 -10.94 -4.46
N LEU A 79 8.36 -11.07 -3.34
CA LEU A 79 7.31 -10.14 -2.97
C LEU A 79 7.86 -8.70 -2.86
N GLN A 80 8.97 -8.51 -2.14
CA GLN A 80 9.57 -7.19 -1.95
C GLN A 80 10.02 -6.59 -3.29
N LEU A 81 10.72 -7.37 -4.13
CA LEU A 81 11.19 -6.93 -5.44
C LEU A 81 10.02 -6.56 -6.36
N TYR A 82 9.01 -7.43 -6.44
CA TYR A 82 7.82 -7.19 -7.24
C TYR A 82 7.06 -5.94 -6.78
N HIS A 83 6.86 -5.80 -5.48
CA HIS A 83 6.22 -4.63 -4.87
C HIS A 83 6.94 -3.32 -5.22
N HIS A 84 8.26 -3.24 -5.01
CA HIS A 84 9.00 -2.00 -5.28
C HIS A 84 9.21 -1.72 -6.77
N ALA A 85 9.14 -2.73 -7.62
CA ALA A 85 9.14 -2.53 -9.07
C ALA A 85 7.82 -1.96 -9.58
N ILE A 86 6.67 -2.41 -9.04
CA ILE A 86 5.36 -2.06 -9.57
C ILE A 86 4.73 -0.84 -8.88
N THR A 87 5.00 -0.61 -7.60
CA THR A 87 4.37 0.49 -6.84
C THR A 87 4.69 1.91 -7.33
N PRO A 88 5.87 2.23 -7.93
CA PRO A 88 6.08 3.52 -8.59
C PRO A 88 5.06 3.79 -9.70
N SER A 89 4.63 2.74 -10.43
CA SER A 89 3.62 2.88 -11.49
C SER A 89 2.27 3.33 -10.95
N ILE A 90 1.87 2.87 -9.74
CA ILE A 90 0.64 3.32 -9.08
C ILE A 90 0.75 4.80 -8.70
N GLY A 91 1.90 5.20 -8.15
CA GLY A 91 2.16 6.61 -7.82
C GLY A 91 2.10 7.52 -9.05
N TRP A 92 2.62 7.05 -10.19
CA TRP A 92 2.53 7.76 -11.46
C TRP A 92 1.07 7.96 -11.90
N HIS A 93 0.25 6.91 -11.82
CA HIS A 93 -1.18 6.99 -12.17
C HIS A 93 -1.94 7.92 -11.22
N ALA A 94 -1.67 7.86 -9.92
CA ALA A 94 -2.30 8.76 -8.93
C ALA A 94 -1.92 10.23 -9.15
N TRP A 95 -0.67 10.50 -9.52
CA TRP A 95 -0.19 11.86 -9.70
C TRP A 95 -0.62 12.46 -11.05
N PHE A 96 -0.41 11.76 -12.16
CA PHE A 96 -0.56 12.33 -13.51
C PHE A 96 -1.86 11.99 -14.23
N LEU A 97 -2.50 10.86 -13.92
CA LEU A 97 -3.66 10.42 -14.69
C LEU A 97 -4.96 10.86 -14.01
N PRO A 98 -6.02 11.08 -14.81
CA PRO A 98 -7.36 11.33 -14.28
C PRO A 98 -7.93 10.01 -13.77
N VAL A 99 -7.60 9.70 -12.52
CA VAL A 99 -8.15 8.57 -11.77
C VAL A 99 -8.88 9.12 -10.56
N ASP A 100 -10.21 9.09 -10.63
CA ASP A 100 -11.07 9.42 -9.50
C ASP A 100 -10.71 8.51 -8.33
N SER A 101 -10.74 9.10 -7.13
CA SER A 101 -10.63 8.34 -5.89
C SER A 101 -9.26 7.68 -5.63
N SER A 102 -8.24 7.98 -6.45
CA SER A 102 -6.85 7.52 -6.27
C SER A 102 -6.25 7.93 -4.91
N PHE A 103 -6.73 9.02 -4.31
CA PHE A 103 -6.34 9.48 -2.97
C PHE A 103 -6.58 8.44 -1.87
N MET A 104 -7.59 7.59 -2.00
CA MET A 104 -7.92 6.61 -0.98
C MET A 104 -6.83 5.54 -0.84
N GLY A 105 -6.24 5.12 -1.97
CA GLY A 105 -5.08 4.23 -1.99
C GLY A 105 -3.85 4.85 -1.33
N VAL A 106 -3.63 6.15 -1.55
CA VAL A 106 -2.51 6.90 -0.96
C VAL A 106 -2.69 7.06 0.56
N ILE A 107 -3.88 7.44 1.03
CA ILE A 107 -4.19 7.58 2.46
C ILE A 107 -3.98 6.25 3.18
N THR A 108 -4.57 5.17 2.66
CA THR A 108 -4.46 3.86 3.30
C THR A 108 -3.04 3.29 3.25
N ASN A 109 -2.32 3.45 2.14
CA ASN A 109 -0.92 3.01 2.04
C ASN A 109 -0.03 3.78 3.03
N THR A 110 -0.13 5.11 3.09
CA THR A 110 0.67 5.92 4.00
C THR A 110 0.37 5.57 5.46
N PHE A 111 -0.91 5.35 5.83
CA PHE A 111 -1.29 4.85 7.16
C PHE A 111 -0.65 3.50 7.49
N VAL A 112 -0.76 2.51 6.61
CA VAL A 112 -0.15 1.20 6.83
C VAL A 112 1.37 1.30 6.91
N HIS A 113 2.00 2.17 6.12
CA HIS A 113 3.45 2.41 6.15
C HIS A 113 3.90 3.05 7.46
N VAL A 114 3.10 3.92 8.09
CA VAL A 114 3.39 4.42 9.46
C VAL A 114 3.57 3.25 10.41
N VAL A 115 2.58 2.35 10.46
CA VAL A 115 2.55 1.19 11.36
C VAL A 115 3.66 0.20 11.03
N MET A 116 3.85 -0.13 9.76
CA MET A 116 4.85 -1.10 9.29
C MET A 116 6.27 -0.64 9.62
N TYR A 117 6.64 0.60 9.27
CA TYR A 117 7.99 1.09 9.52
C TYR A 117 8.26 1.31 11.01
N ALA A 118 7.25 1.71 11.79
CA ALA A 118 7.37 1.78 13.25
C ALA A 118 7.62 0.38 13.83
N TYR A 119 6.85 -0.62 13.39
CA TYR A 119 7.04 -2.01 13.81
C TYR A 119 8.47 -2.50 13.49
N PHE A 120 8.95 -2.30 12.26
CA PHE A 120 10.29 -2.76 11.88
C PHE A 120 11.40 -2.06 12.67
N ALA A 121 11.28 -0.75 12.91
CA ALA A 121 12.25 0.00 13.72
C ALA A 121 12.36 -0.58 15.15
N VAL A 122 11.23 -0.93 15.77
CA VAL A 122 11.20 -1.49 17.14
C VAL A 122 11.64 -2.96 17.15
N ALA A 123 11.23 -3.77 16.17
CA ALA A 123 11.50 -5.22 16.11
C ALA A 123 12.99 -5.56 15.95
N VAL A 124 13.81 -4.61 15.48
CA VAL A 124 15.28 -4.73 15.44
C VAL A 124 15.86 -4.74 16.85
N ARG A 125 15.36 -3.90 17.76
CA ARG A 125 15.89 -3.75 19.13
C ARG A 125 15.19 -4.64 20.15
N VAL A 126 13.90 -4.91 19.96
CA VAL A 126 13.05 -5.63 20.92
C VAL A 126 12.53 -6.93 20.31
N PRO A 127 13.19 -8.09 20.55
CA PRO A 127 12.78 -9.37 19.97
C PRO A 127 11.35 -9.77 20.32
N ALA A 128 10.87 -9.41 21.52
CA ALA A 128 9.52 -9.71 21.98
C ALA A 128 8.41 -9.12 21.09
N ILE A 129 8.70 -8.04 20.34
CA ILE A 129 7.75 -7.40 19.43
C ILE A 129 7.57 -8.22 18.14
N ARG A 130 8.52 -9.08 17.78
CA ARG A 130 8.45 -9.89 16.53
C ARG A 130 7.21 -10.78 16.45
N LYS A 131 6.59 -11.12 17.59
CA LYS A 131 5.31 -11.84 17.66
C LYS A 131 4.15 -11.09 17.00
N TYR A 132 4.20 -9.75 16.97
CA TYR A 132 3.20 -8.90 16.34
C TYR A 132 3.39 -8.75 14.82
N GLY A 133 4.42 -9.35 14.23
CA GLY A 133 4.65 -9.25 12.78
C GLY A 133 3.49 -9.80 11.94
N ARG A 134 2.70 -10.74 12.47
CA ARG A 134 1.47 -11.20 11.80
C ARG A 134 0.40 -10.13 11.73
N PHE A 135 0.24 -9.31 12.77
CA PHE A 135 -0.73 -8.21 12.77
C PHE A 135 -0.43 -7.22 11.64
N VAL A 136 0.86 -6.88 11.43
CA VAL A 136 1.29 -6.01 10.33
C VAL A 136 0.94 -6.62 8.97
N THR A 137 1.18 -7.92 8.77
CA THR A 137 0.80 -8.61 7.53
C THR A 137 -0.73 -8.62 7.31
N MET A 138 -1.52 -8.83 8.37
CA MET A 138 -2.98 -8.78 8.27
C MET A 138 -3.49 -7.37 7.93
N LEU A 139 -2.85 -6.34 8.49
CA LEU A 139 -3.17 -4.94 8.19
C LEU A 139 -2.91 -4.60 6.71
N GLN A 140 -1.79 -5.09 6.15
CA GLN A 140 -1.48 -4.95 4.72
C GLN A 140 -2.50 -5.68 3.83
N LEU A 141 -2.87 -6.91 4.18
CA LEU A 141 -3.91 -7.66 3.45
C LEU A 141 -5.26 -6.94 3.48
N ALA A 142 -5.65 -6.40 4.64
CA ALA A 142 -6.87 -5.62 4.78
C ALA A 142 -6.84 -4.35 3.92
N GLN A 143 -5.69 -3.67 3.83
CA GLN A 143 -5.52 -2.50 2.96
C GLN A 143 -5.68 -2.87 1.48
N PHE A 144 -5.11 -3.96 1.00
CA PHE A 144 -5.30 -4.38 -0.40
C PHE A 144 -6.75 -4.75 -0.68
N ALA A 145 -7.40 -5.52 0.20
CA ALA A 145 -8.82 -5.87 0.05
C ALA A 145 -9.71 -4.63 0.01
N PHE A 146 -9.44 -3.65 0.88
CA PHE A 146 -10.15 -2.37 0.88
C PHE A 146 -9.92 -1.58 -0.41
N CYS A 147 -8.67 -1.45 -0.87
CA CYS A 147 -8.36 -0.74 -2.12
C CYS A 147 -9.00 -1.38 -3.35
N ILE A 148 -9.07 -2.72 -3.41
CA ILE A 148 -9.74 -3.46 -4.49
C ILE A 148 -11.24 -3.15 -4.48
N PHE A 149 -11.88 -3.30 -3.31
CA PHE A 149 -13.30 -2.98 -3.14
C PHE A 149 -13.60 -1.54 -3.52
N TYR A 150 -12.81 -0.59 -3.03
CA TYR A 150 -12.99 0.82 -3.32
C TYR A 150 -12.78 1.15 -4.79
N ALA A 151 -11.77 0.54 -5.44
CA ALA A 151 -11.57 0.69 -6.87
C ALA A 151 -12.74 0.08 -7.68
N PHE A 152 -13.40 -0.98 -7.20
CA PHE A 152 -14.63 -1.49 -7.83
C PHE A 152 -15.78 -0.48 -7.72
N VAL A 153 -15.96 0.17 -6.58
CA VAL A 153 -16.95 1.25 -6.42
C VAL A 153 -16.62 2.42 -7.37
N ALA A 154 -15.34 2.78 -7.48
CA ALA A 154 -14.86 3.82 -8.38
C ALA A 154 -14.98 3.46 -9.88
N ALA A 155 -15.37 2.23 -10.23
CA ALA A 155 -15.71 1.89 -11.62
C ALA A 155 -16.88 2.75 -12.15
N TYR A 156 -17.76 3.21 -11.26
CA TYR A 156 -18.79 4.20 -11.59
C TYR A 156 -18.17 5.49 -12.19
N GLY A 157 -17.04 5.94 -11.64
CA GLY A 157 -16.27 7.07 -12.16
C GLY A 157 -15.83 6.92 -13.62
N VAL A 158 -15.53 5.70 -14.06
CA VAL A 158 -15.13 5.42 -15.45
C VAL A 158 -16.28 5.64 -16.42
N PHE A 159 -17.49 5.27 -16.05
CA PHE A 159 -18.66 5.39 -16.93
C PHE A 159 -19.29 6.78 -16.90
N TYR A 160 -19.20 7.51 -15.79
CA TYR A 160 -19.97 8.74 -15.57
C TYR A 160 -19.13 10.00 -15.31
N CYS A 161 -17.84 9.85 -14.98
CA CYS A 161 -17.02 10.94 -14.39
C CYS A 161 -15.68 11.12 -15.12
N HIS A 162 -15.57 10.56 -16.33
CA HIS A 162 -14.43 10.73 -17.25
C HIS A 162 -13.09 10.18 -16.71
N SER A 163 -13.14 9.26 -15.76
CA SER A 163 -11.95 8.50 -15.34
C SER A 163 -11.42 7.62 -16.46
N SER A 164 -10.10 7.48 -16.53
CA SER A 164 -9.43 6.62 -17.52
C SER A 164 -9.70 5.14 -17.26
N PHE A 165 -10.42 4.46 -18.17
CA PHE A 165 -10.65 3.00 -18.11
C PHE A 165 -9.33 2.20 -18.06
N PHE A 166 -8.33 2.62 -18.85
CA PHE A 166 -7.02 1.98 -18.84
C PHE A 166 -6.35 2.06 -17.47
N SER A 167 -6.37 3.25 -16.85
CA SER A 167 -5.79 3.48 -15.54
C SER A 167 -6.51 2.70 -14.44
N TRP A 168 -7.83 2.62 -14.53
CA TRP A 168 -8.65 1.81 -13.63
C TRP A 168 -8.30 0.32 -13.72
N CYS A 169 -8.25 -0.23 -14.94
CA CYS A 169 -7.85 -1.62 -15.19
C CYS A 169 -6.44 -1.91 -14.67
N TRP A 170 -5.49 -1.00 -14.90
CA TRP A 170 -4.10 -1.14 -14.42
C TRP A 170 -4.05 -1.18 -12.88
N ILE A 171 -4.67 -0.22 -12.21
CA ILE A 171 -4.70 -0.14 -10.74
C ILE A 171 -5.34 -1.40 -10.15
N GLN A 172 -6.43 -1.88 -10.73
CA GLN A 172 -7.08 -3.11 -10.29
C GLN A 172 -6.18 -4.33 -10.47
N ALA A 173 -5.53 -4.46 -11.63
CA ALA A 173 -4.61 -5.56 -11.89
C ALA A 173 -3.45 -5.58 -10.87
N VAL A 174 -2.89 -4.40 -10.56
CA VAL A 174 -1.79 -4.28 -9.59
C VAL A 174 -2.25 -4.58 -8.16
N TYR A 175 -3.41 -4.08 -7.71
CA TYR A 175 -3.88 -4.42 -6.36
C TYR A 175 -4.23 -5.90 -6.22
N MET A 176 -4.84 -6.52 -7.24
CA MET A 176 -5.13 -7.95 -7.25
C MET A 176 -3.84 -8.78 -7.21
N SER A 177 -2.83 -8.42 -8.01
CA SER A 177 -1.55 -9.12 -7.99
C SER A 177 -0.86 -8.98 -6.62
N MET A 178 -0.83 -7.78 -6.04
CA MET A 178 -0.30 -7.55 -4.69
C MET A 178 -0.99 -8.44 -3.66
N LEU A 179 -2.33 -8.48 -3.66
CA LEU A 179 -3.09 -9.31 -2.73
C LEU A 179 -2.71 -10.79 -2.86
N ILE A 180 -2.60 -11.31 -4.09
CA ILE A 180 -2.20 -12.70 -4.34
C ILE A 180 -0.80 -12.96 -3.78
N PHE A 181 0.18 -12.10 -4.08
CA PHE A 181 1.55 -12.29 -3.58
C PHE A 181 1.63 -12.22 -2.05
N PHE A 182 0.88 -11.33 -1.40
CA PHE A 182 0.81 -11.27 0.07
C PHE A 182 0.15 -12.50 0.69
N VAL A 183 -0.92 -13.03 0.08
CA VAL A 183 -1.56 -14.28 0.52
C VAL A 183 -0.61 -15.47 0.36
N LEU A 184 0.12 -15.55 -0.76
CA LEU A 184 1.13 -16.58 -0.98
C LEU A 184 2.27 -16.48 0.05
N PHE A 185 2.75 -15.28 0.34
CA PHE A 185 3.75 -15.04 1.37
C PHE A 185 3.27 -15.50 2.76
N ASP A 186 2.06 -15.12 3.17
CA ASP A 186 1.49 -15.49 4.45
C ASP A 186 1.24 -17.02 4.56
N ARG A 187 0.81 -17.67 3.47
CA ARG A 187 0.72 -19.14 3.38
C ARG A 187 2.09 -19.81 3.50
N ALA A 188 3.09 -19.33 2.76
CA ALA A 188 4.44 -19.88 2.79
C ALA A 188 5.08 -19.73 4.18
N LYS A 189 4.92 -18.56 4.81
CA LYS A 189 5.41 -18.31 6.17
C LYS A 189 4.79 -19.26 7.20
N ARG A 190 3.49 -19.53 7.11
CA ARG A 190 2.81 -20.52 7.96
C ARG A 190 3.31 -21.94 7.73
N ALA A 191 3.49 -22.33 6.47
CA ALA A 191 4.00 -23.66 6.13
C ALA A 191 5.40 -23.88 6.73
N HIS A 192 6.30 -22.91 6.56
CA HIS A 192 7.64 -22.96 7.16
C HIS A 192 7.60 -23.03 8.69
N ALA A 193 6.76 -22.25 9.36
CA ALA A 193 6.62 -22.30 10.82
C ALA A 193 6.12 -23.66 11.32
N LYS A 194 5.16 -24.28 10.60
CA LYS A 194 4.67 -25.62 10.93
C LYS A 194 5.75 -26.69 10.74
N SER A 195 6.53 -26.62 9.66
CA SER A 195 7.63 -27.55 9.42
C SER A 195 8.72 -27.45 10.49
N ALA A 196 9.09 -26.23 10.90
CA ALA A 196 10.06 -26.00 11.97
C ALA A 196 9.56 -26.57 13.32
N ALA A 197 8.30 -26.32 13.69
CA ALA A 197 7.72 -26.85 14.92
C ALA A 197 7.59 -28.39 14.93
N LYS A 198 7.45 -29.02 13.75
CA LYS A 198 7.44 -30.48 13.63
C LYS A 198 8.85 -31.08 13.79
N ALA A 199 9.87 -30.42 13.25
CA ALA A 199 11.27 -30.84 13.39
C ALA A 199 11.74 -30.77 14.85
N ASP A 200 11.38 -29.70 15.57
CA ASP A 200 11.70 -29.50 16.99
C ASP A 200 11.08 -30.57 17.90
N LYS A 201 9.87 -31.02 17.58
CA LYS A 201 9.20 -32.12 18.31
C LYS A 201 9.74 -33.52 18.00
N ALA A 202 10.55 -33.66 16.95
CA ALA A 202 11.12 -34.93 16.54
C ALA A 202 12.56 -35.16 17.06
N GLN A 203 13.15 -34.15 17.71
CA GLN A 203 14.38 -34.22 18.51
C GLN A 203 14.05 -34.45 19.98
#